data_AF-E3HDF6-F1
#
_entry.id   AF-E3HDF6-F1
#
_cell.length_a   1.000
_cell.length_b   1.000
_cell.length_c   1.000
_cell.angle_alpha   90.00
_cell.angle_beta   90.00
_cell.angle_gamma   90.00
#
_symmetry.space_group_name_H-M   'P 1'
#
loop_
_entity.id
_entity.type
_entity.pdbx_description
1 polymer ?
#
loop_
_entity_poly.entity_id
_entity_poly.type
_entity_poly.pdbx_seq_one_letter_code
_entity_poly.pdbx_strand_id
1 'polypeptide(L)'
;MDKEKLYRRLDVISDKIKEFGFDIKEDLYELISQQPEIGEKILNFKLKKVAYFNDDENNSYVGFTLEDTQVTFYVELGEDEDGPWYEITAEIINF
;
A
#
# COMPACT_ATOMS: atom_id res chain seq x y z
N MET A 1 5.70 -19.28 4.44
CA MET A 1 5.56 -18.07 3.62
C MET A 1 6.72 -17.97 2.63
N ASP A 2 6.43 -17.94 1.33
CA ASP A 2 7.45 -17.85 0.27
C ASP A 2 7.90 -16.38 0.12
N LYS A 3 8.98 -16.00 0.83
CA LYS A 3 9.41 -14.60 0.95
C LYS A 3 9.85 -13.99 -0.39
N GLU A 4 10.53 -14.75 -1.23
CA GLU A 4 10.96 -14.27 -2.55
C GLU A 4 9.75 -13.94 -3.43
N LYS A 5 8.78 -14.86 -3.50
CA LYS A 5 7.54 -14.63 -4.24
C LYS A 5 6.73 -13.48 -3.66
N LEU A 6 6.68 -13.35 -2.32
CA LEU A 6 5.98 -12.24 -1.67
C LEU A 6 6.60 -10.91 -2.06
N TYR A 7 7.92 -10.74 -1.94
CA TYR A 7 8.59 -9.49 -2.29
C TYR A 7 8.39 -9.13 -3.76
N ARG A 8 8.49 -10.09 -4.69
CA ARG A 8 8.16 -9.81 -6.10
C ARG A 8 6.72 -9.33 -6.30
N ARG A 9 5.78 -9.81 -5.50
CA ARG A 9 4.37 -9.37 -5.55
C ARG A 9 4.19 -7.99 -4.93
N LEU A 10 4.88 -7.70 -3.81
CA LEU A 10 4.90 -6.37 -3.21
C LEU A 10 5.50 -5.35 -4.18
N ASP A 11 6.61 -5.67 -4.85
CA ASP A 11 7.20 -4.84 -5.89
C ASP A 11 6.19 -4.48 -6.99
N VAL A 12 5.44 -5.47 -7.51
CA VAL A 12 4.41 -5.22 -8.53
C VAL A 12 3.29 -4.32 -8.02
N ILE A 13 2.85 -4.51 -6.77
CA ILE A 13 1.82 -3.67 -6.15
C ILE A 13 2.34 -2.24 -5.96
N SER A 14 3.55 -2.08 -5.42
CA SER A 14 4.16 -0.77 -5.20
C SER A 14 4.43 -0.04 -6.52
N ASP A 15 4.84 -0.74 -7.57
CA ASP A 15 5.09 -0.14 -8.89
C ASP A 15 3.78 0.40 -9.50
N LYS A 16 2.67 -0.35 -9.33
CA LYS A 16 1.34 0.16 -9.70
C LYS A 16 0.88 1.33 -8.86
N ILE A 17 1.21 1.36 -7.58
CA ILE A 17 0.85 2.49 -6.72
C ILE A 17 1.66 3.75 -7.09
N LYS A 18 2.92 3.56 -7.50
CA LYS A 18 3.80 4.64 -7.98
C LYS A 18 3.29 5.34 -9.23
N GLU A 19 2.52 4.66 -10.08
CA GLU A 19 1.84 5.30 -11.22
C GLU A 19 0.79 6.34 -10.79
N PHE A 20 0.25 6.23 -9.57
CA PHE A 20 -0.64 7.25 -8.98
C PHE A 20 0.12 8.39 -8.28
N GLY A 21 1.47 8.39 -8.32
CA GLY A 21 2.30 9.44 -7.72
C GLY A 21 2.77 9.15 -6.29
N PHE A 22 2.55 7.93 -5.78
CA PHE A 22 2.85 7.56 -4.40
C PHE A 22 4.01 6.54 -4.31
N ASP A 23 5.06 6.85 -3.55
CA ASP A 23 6.19 5.94 -3.35
C ASP A 23 6.11 5.25 -1.96
N ILE A 24 5.16 4.34 -1.79
CA ILE A 24 4.87 3.68 -0.50
C ILE A 24 5.57 2.33 -0.30
N LYS A 25 6.64 2.06 -1.06
CA LYS A 25 7.24 0.72 -1.10
C LYS A 25 7.71 0.30 0.29
N GLU A 26 8.40 1.18 1.01
CA GLU A 26 8.90 0.87 2.34
C GLU A 26 7.76 0.65 3.33
N ASP A 27 6.73 1.51 3.29
CA ASP A 27 5.53 1.42 4.12
C ASP A 27 4.76 0.13 3.87
N LEU A 28 4.65 -0.30 2.62
CA LEU A 28 4.03 -1.57 2.26
C LEU A 28 4.82 -2.76 2.84
N TYR A 29 6.15 -2.72 2.81
CA TYR A 29 6.95 -3.80 3.40
C TYR A 29 6.85 -3.80 4.93
N GLU A 30 6.83 -2.62 5.55
CA GLU A 30 6.64 -2.48 6.99
C GLU A 30 5.28 -3.02 7.43
N LEU A 31 4.21 -2.62 6.73
CA LEU A 31 2.85 -3.09 6.98
C LEU A 31 2.78 -4.62 6.97
N ILE A 32 3.37 -5.27 5.96
CA ILE A 32 3.35 -6.73 5.82
C ILE A 32 4.22 -7.42 6.88
N SER A 33 5.27 -6.75 7.37
CA SER A 33 6.06 -7.24 8.49
C SER A 33 5.26 -7.22 9.80
N GLN A 34 4.45 -6.17 10.01
CA GLN A 34 3.58 -6.02 11.19
C GLN A 34 2.31 -6.87 11.10
N GLN A 35 1.77 -7.06 9.89
CA GLN A 35 0.52 -7.74 9.58
C GLN A 35 0.76 -8.88 8.56
N PRO A 36 1.39 -9.99 8.98
CA PRO A 36 1.79 -11.06 8.07
C PRO A 36 0.62 -11.74 7.34
N GLU A 37 -0.58 -11.69 7.90
CA GLU A 37 -1.82 -12.19 7.28
C GLU A 37 -2.12 -11.50 5.93
N ILE A 38 -1.82 -10.21 5.81
CA ILE A 38 -1.97 -9.46 4.55
C ILE A 38 -0.96 -9.97 3.53
N GLY A 39 0.26 -10.29 3.98
CA GLY A 39 1.28 -10.92 3.14
C GLY A 39 0.83 -12.26 2.58
N GLU A 40 0.16 -13.08 3.41
CA GLU A 40 -0.43 -14.34 2.96
C GLU A 40 -1.57 -14.14 1.96
N LYS A 41 -2.44 -13.15 2.18
CA LYS A 41 -3.47 -12.78 1.19
C LYS A 41 -2.85 -12.34 -0.13
N ILE A 42 -1.85 -11.46 -0.11
CA ILE A 42 -1.11 -11.03 -1.29
C ILE A 42 -0.48 -12.23 -2.02
N LEU A 43 0.08 -13.20 -1.31
CA LEU A 43 0.70 -14.40 -1.90
C LEU A 43 -0.28 -15.35 -2.60
N ASN A 44 -1.53 -15.39 -2.14
CA ASN A 44 -2.57 -16.29 -2.65
C ASN A 44 -3.51 -15.63 -3.66
N PHE A 45 -3.60 -14.30 -3.64
CA PHE A 45 -4.47 -13.57 -4.55
C PHE A 45 -3.93 -13.53 -5.99
N LYS A 46 -4.81 -13.27 -6.96
CA LYS A 46 -4.39 -13.10 -8.37
C LYS A 46 -4.06 -11.63 -8.60
N LEU A 47 -2.79 -11.28 -8.80
CA LEU A 47 -2.35 -9.88 -8.99
C LEU A 47 -3.19 -9.09 -10.00
N LYS A 48 -3.57 -9.72 -11.12
CA LYS A 48 -4.43 -9.10 -12.15
C LYS A 48 -5.85 -8.74 -11.70
N LYS A 49 -6.28 -9.20 -10.52
CA LYS A 49 -7.57 -8.92 -9.90
C LYS A 49 -7.45 -7.88 -8.77
N VAL A 50 -6.24 -7.40 -8.46
CA VAL A 50 -6.05 -6.33 -7.48
C VAL A 50 -6.74 -5.09 -8.04
N ALA A 51 -7.68 -4.56 -7.28
CA ALA A 51 -8.32 -3.29 -7.57
C ALA A 51 -7.53 -2.21 -6.84
N TYR A 52 -7.05 -1.22 -7.59
CA TYR A 52 -6.31 -0.08 -7.05
C TYR A 52 -7.24 1.14 -7.02
N PHE A 53 -7.02 2.02 -6.05
CA PHE A 53 -7.78 3.26 -5.90
C PHE A 53 -6.89 4.34 -5.27
N ASN A 54 -7.17 5.60 -5.57
CA ASN A 54 -6.49 6.76 -5.02
C ASN A 54 -7.46 7.95 -4.94
N ASP A 55 -7.06 8.94 -4.15
CA ASP A 55 -7.68 10.27 -4.18
C ASP A 55 -7.11 11.08 -5.35
N ASP A 56 -7.88 11.23 -6.43
CA ASP A 56 -7.43 11.94 -7.64
C ASP A 56 -7.34 13.46 -7.46
N GLU A 57 -8.02 14.03 -6.44
CA GLU A 57 -8.11 15.48 -6.25
C GLU A 57 -6.97 16.04 -5.39
N ASN A 58 -6.71 15.44 -4.22
CA ASN A 58 -5.78 15.96 -3.21
C ASN A 58 -4.59 15.02 -2.98
N ASN A 59 -4.54 13.86 -3.65
CA ASN A 59 -3.54 12.81 -3.41
C ASN A 59 -3.41 12.46 -1.92
N SER A 60 -4.52 12.49 -1.17
CA SER A 60 -4.52 12.25 0.27
C SER A 60 -4.53 10.78 0.66
N TYR A 61 -4.84 9.87 -0.27
CA TYR A 61 -4.72 8.44 -0.03
C TYR A 61 -4.53 7.64 -1.31
N VAL A 62 -3.96 6.44 -1.15
CA VAL A 62 -3.87 5.41 -2.19
C VAL A 62 -4.03 4.04 -1.54
N GLY A 63 -4.59 3.08 -2.26
CA GLY A 63 -4.80 1.76 -1.70
C GLY A 63 -5.13 0.70 -2.72
N PHE A 64 -5.37 -0.50 -2.20
CA PHE A 64 -5.77 -1.63 -3.00
C PHE A 64 -6.69 -2.59 -2.25
N THR A 65 -7.49 -3.34 -3.01
CA THR A 65 -8.40 -4.36 -2.49
C THR A 65 -7.97 -5.76 -2.96
N LEU A 66 -7.93 -6.69 -2.01
CA LEU A 66 -7.71 -8.12 -2.16
C LEU A 66 -8.96 -8.88 -1.70
N GLU A 67 -9.91 -9.10 -2.60
CA GLU A 67 -11.21 -9.74 -2.30
C GLU A 67 -11.99 -9.03 -1.18
N ASP A 68 -11.89 -9.56 0.04
CA ASP A 68 -12.55 -9.09 1.26
C ASP A 68 -11.69 -8.16 2.11
N THR A 69 -10.46 -7.86 1.70
CA THR A 69 -9.57 -6.94 2.43
C THR A 69 -9.22 -5.72 1.61
N GLN A 70 -9.40 -4.55 2.18
CA GLN A 70 -8.88 -3.29 1.65
C GLN A 70 -7.71 -2.81 2.50
N VAL A 71 -6.64 -2.37 1.83
CA VAL A 71 -5.50 -1.71 2.44
C VAL A 71 -5.45 -0.29 1.88
N THR A 72 -5.51 0.71 2.76
CA THR A 72 -5.45 2.13 2.42
C THR A 72 -4.23 2.76 3.08
N PHE A 73 -3.46 3.52 2.32
CA PHE A 73 -2.38 4.37 2.81
C PHE A 73 -2.86 5.81 2.72
N TYR A 74 -3.03 6.46 3.86
CA TYR A 74 -3.31 7.88 3.97
C TYR A 74 -1.99 8.65 3.97
N VAL A 75 -1.93 9.72 3.19
CA VAL A 75 -0.76 10.58 3.07
C VAL A 75 -1.11 11.96 3.61
N GLU A 76 -0.42 12.33 4.66
CA GLU A 76 -0.52 13.66 5.26
C GLU A 76 0.72 14.46 4.90
N LEU A 77 0.51 15.64 4.31
CA LEU A 77 1.56 16.57 3.95
C LEU A 77 1.52 17.75 4.92
N GLY A 78 2.66 18.09 5.48
CA GLY A 78 2.82 19.32 6.27
C GLY A 78 4.09 20.07 5.92
N GLU A 79 4.22 21.27 6.47
CA GLU A 79 5.40 22.10 6.33
C GLU A 79 5.69 22.72 7.69
N ASP A 80 6.90 22.48 8.20
CA ASP A 80 7.38 23.01 9.46
C ASP A 80 8.72 23.74 9.26
N GLU A 81 9.34 24.22 10.34
CA GLU A 81 10.61 24.98 10.29
C GLU A 81 11.77 24.21 9.61
N ASP A 82 11.69 22.87 9.51
CA ASP A 82 12.68 21.99 8.86
C ASP A 82 12.36 21.71 7.37
N GLY A 83 11.21 22.17 6.86
CA GLY A 83 10.73 21.96 5.49
C GLY A 83 9.49 21.07 5.41
N PRO A 84 9.11 20.63 4.19
CA PRO A 84 7.97 19.77 3.99
C PRO A 84 8.22 18.37 4.55
N TRP A 85 7.24 17.84 5.29
CA TRP A 85 7.22 16.47 5.75
C TRP A 85 6.02 15.73 5.16
N TYR A 86 6.14 14.40 5.09
CA TYR A 86 5.04 13.52 4.76
C TYR A 86 4.94 12.42 5.81
N GLU A 87 3.72 12.11 6.22
CA GLU A 87 3.42 10.98 7.10
C GLU A 87 2.48 10.02 6.36
N ILE A 88 2.79 8.73 6.46
CA ILE A 88 2.00 7.67 5.84
C ILE A 88 1.39 6.82 6.94
N THR A 89 0.06 6.75 6.95
CA THR A 89 -0.69 5.87 7.86
C THR A 89 -1.41 4.80 7.07
N ALA A 90 -1.20 3.54 7.43
CA ALA A 90 -1.90 2.41 6.81
C ALA A 90 -3.13 1.98 7.61
N GLU A 91 -4.26 1.79 6.93
CA GLU A 91 -5.50 1.26 7.47
C GLU A 91 -5.90 -0.02 6.72
N ILE A 92 -6.40 -1.01 7.47
CA ILE A 92 -6.87 -2.29 6.93
C ILE A 92 -8.35 -2.45 7.29
N ILE A 93 -9.19 -2.68 6.27
CA ILE A 93 -10.61 -2.95 6.42
C ILE A 93 -10.90 -4.34 5.87
N ASN A 94 -11.59 -5.18 6.67
CA ASN A 94 -12.08 -6.49 6.25
C ASN A 94 -13.62 -6.45 6.14
N PHE A 95 -14.18 -6.99 5.05
CA PHE A 95 -15.61 -6.96 4.72
C PHE A 95 -16.34 -8.28 5.02
#